data_AF-A0A8T0GQ65-F1
#
_entry.id   AF-A0A8T0GQ65-F1
#
_cell.length_a   1.000
_cell.length_b   1.000
_cell.length_c   1.000
_cell.angle_alpha   90.00
_cell.angle_beta   90.00
_cell.angle_gamma   90.00
#
_symmetry.space_group_name_H-M   'P 1'
#
loop_
_entity.id
_entity.type
_entity.pdbx_description
1 polymer ?
#
loop_
_entity_poly.entity_id
_entity_poly.type
_entity_poly.pdbx_seq_one_letter_code
_entity_poly.pdbx_strand_id
1 'polypeptide(L)'
;MAVPDDASDPFLRKWVKSSENPLLRHPDGVYKEDFRDPSTAWQVEDGSWRITIGTQVETDGMALVYKSRDLLHWELEKNVLYTIPGSGMWECLDFYPVAPTGRRGLDTSTRGPSVNHVLKVSSYNDQHDYYAVGSYNEVTQAFTPVNQELGVLYGLQYDYGKFYASKSFYDPVKKRRILWGWSNESDTEAQDIAKGWASLQAIPRTVWLDSELGDNLIQAPIEELKSLRGVKVSKAEVELEAGSILRIEGSYGGQLDIEVTFEYPDVSKVAFKYGRPLDDPFDCSEGGSAQRGVFGPFGLLVMADDALQEQTALFFYISQSKDRQWSTYFCSDQSRLDQLFVGLLCYI
;
A
#
# COMPACT_ATOMS: atom_id res chain seq x y z
N MET A 1 -23.67 -4.73 -12.93
CA MET A 1 -22.86 -5.76 -13.62
C MET A 1 -22.75 -5.47 -15.11
N ALA A 2 -21.54 -5.63 -15.63
CA ALA A 2 -21.24 -5.71 -17.05
C ALA A 2 -20.41 -6.97 -17.30
N VAL A 3 -20.54 -7.57 -18.48
CA VAL A 3 -19.74 -8.72 -18.93
C VAL A 3 -19.18 -8.42 -20.32
N PRO A 4 -18.08 -9.09 -20.73
CA PRO A 4 -17.60 -8.98 -22.10
C PRO A 4 -18.69 -9.38 -23.09
N ASP A 5 -18.86 -8.61 -24.16
CA ASP A 5 -19.75 -8.93 -25.28
C ASP A 5 -19.25 -10.17 -26.04
N ASP A 6 -17.93 -10.31 -26.13
CA ASP A 6 -17.24 -11.43 -26.75
C ASP A 6 -16.11 -11.89 -25.83
N ALA A 7 -16.30 -13.03 -25.16
CA ALA A 7 -15.31 -13.63 -24.28
C ALA A 7 -14.09 -14.21 -25.04
N SER A 8 -14.18 -14.35 -26.37
CA SER A 8 -13.07 -14.79 -27.21
C SER A 8 -12.17 -13.65 -27.67
N ASP A 9 -12.60 -12.38 -27.53
CA ASP A 9 -11.75 -11.22 -27.78
C ASP A 9 -10.68 -11.12 -26.69
N PRO A 10 -9.38 -11.36 -26.98
CA PRO A 10 -8.35 -11.36 -25.96
C PRO A 10 -8.15 -10.00 -25.29
N PHE A 11 -8.69 -8.92 -25.87
CA PHE A 11 -8.63 -7.57 -25.32
C PHE A 11 -9.91 -7.11 -24.63
N LEU A 12 -10.99 -7.92 -24.67
CA LEU A 12 -12.28 -7.63 -24.04
C LEU A 12 -12.74 -6.18 -24.28
N ARG A 13 -12.73 -5.73 -25.54
CA ARG A 13 -12.92 -4.30 -25.86
C ARG A 13 -14.35 -3.80 -25.67
N LYS A 14 -15.32 -4.69 -25.84
CA LYS A 14 -16.76 -4.38 -25.75
C LYS A 14 -17.38 -5.08 -24.56
N TRP A 15 -18.21 -4.34 -23.83
CA TRP A 15 -18.89 -4.81 -22.62
C TRP A 15 -20.38 -4.52 -22.73
N VAL A 16 -21.20 -5.50 -22.33
CA VAL A 16 -22.66 -5.37 -22.26
C VAL A 16 -23.07 -5.27 -20.79
N LYS A 17 -23.94 -4.30 -20.50
CA LYS A 17 -24.53 -4.13 -19.16
C LYS A 17 -25.80 -4.96 -19.06
N SER A 18 -25.99 -5.66 -17.95
CA SER A 18 -27.26 -6.35 -17.67
C SER A 18 -28.44 -5.38 -17.69
N SER A 19 -29.59 -5.81 -18.22
CA SER A 19 -30.86 -5.08 -18.17
C SER A 19 -31.45 -5.00 -16.77
N GLU A 20 -30.99 -5.85 -15.84
CA GLU A 20 -31.46 -5.88 -14.45
C GLU A 20 -30.73 -4.88 -13.55
N ASN A 21 -29.79 -4.11 -14.10
CA ASN A 21 -29.07 -3.09 -13.31
C ASN A 21 -30.03 -2.00 -12.77
N PRO A 22 -29.78 -1.48 -11.55
CA PRO A 22 -28.72 -1.88 -10.62
C PRO A 22 -29.07 -3.17 -9.86
N LEU A 23 -28.11 -4.11 -9.80
CA LEU A 23 -28.27 -5.37 -9.05
C LEU A 23 -28.18 -5.20 -7.53
N LEU A 24 -27.53 -4.12 -7.08
CA LEU A 24 -27.36 -3.74 -5.69
C LEU A 24 -27.86 -2.32 -5.52
N ARG A 25 -28.59 -2.09 -4.45
CA ARG A 25 -29.03 -0.75 -4.02
C ARG A 25 -28.52 -0.55 -2.60
N HIS A 26 -28.26 0.71 -2.25
CA HIS A 26 -27.89 1.04 -0.88
C HIS A 26 -28.99 0.53 0.07
N PRO A 27 -28.62 -0.10 1.20
CA PRO A 27 -29.59 -0.55 2.17
C PRO A 27 -30.17 0.63 2.96
N ASP A 28 -31.21 0.36 3.75
CA ASP A 28 -31.77 1.36 4.67
C ASP A 28 -30.70 1.81 5.68
N GLY A 29 -30.65 3.11 5.97
CA GLY A 29 -29.67 3.70 6.89
C GLY A 29 -28.31 4.01 6.27
N VAL A 30 -28.06 3.61 5.01
CA VAL A 30 -26.87 3.97 4.24
C VAL A 30 -27.24 5.03 3.21
N TYR A 31 -26.48 6.12 3.17
CA TYR A 31 -26.62 7.14 2.14
C TYR A 31 -26.19 6.58 0.78
N LYS A 32 -26.86 7.03 -0.29
CA LYS A 32 -26.56 6.56 -1.65
C LYS A 32 -25.12 6.85 -2.04
N GLU A 33 -24.61 8.01 -1.62
CA GLU A 33 -23.26 8.48 -1.89
C GLU A 33 -22.26 7.51 -1.26
N ASP A 34 -22.54 7.06 -0.03
CA ASP A 34 -21.70 6.16 0.78
C ASP A 34 -21.80 4.67 0.42
N PHE A 35 -22.44 4.33 -0.70
CA PHE A 35 -22.59 2.95 -1.17
C PHE A 35 -21.92 2.74 -2.53
N ARG A 36 -20.62 2.41 -2.51
CA ARG A 36 -19.76 2.36 -3.71
C ARG A 36 -18.64 1.32 -3.60
N ASP A 37 -17.97 1.07 -4.73
CA ASP A 37 -16.76 0.25 -4.83
C ASP A 37 -16.90 -1.23 -4.40
N PRO A 38 -17.72 -2.03 -5.13
CA PRO A 38 -17.79 -3.47 -4.86
C PRO A 38 -16.43 -4.15 -5.06
N SER A 39 -16.09 -5.04 -4.12
CA SER A 39 -14.88 -5.86 -4.19
C SER A 39 -14.92 -6.89 -5.32
N THR A 40 -13.79 -7.54 -5.58
CA THR A 40 -13.78 -8.83 -6.28
C THR A 40 -14.59 -9.83 -5.46
N ALA A 41 -15.44 -10.63 -6.12
CA ALA A 41 -16.24 -11.65 -5.45
C ALA A 41 -15.40 -12.89 -5.08
N TRP A 42 -15.78 -13.57 -4.00
CA TRP A 42 -15.21 -14.87 -3.62
C TRP A 42 -16.32 -15.90 -3.38
N GLN A 43 -16.03 -17.18 -3.62
CA GLN A 43 -16.93 -18.26 -3.25
C GLN A 43 -16.58 -18.81 -1.87
N VAL A 44 -17.62 -19.16 -1.10
CA VAL A 44 -17.51 -19.88 0.18
C VAL A 44 -17.79 -21.38 -0.02
N GLU A 45 -17.71 -22.19 1.04
CA GLU A 45 -17.80 -23.66 0.97
C GLU A 45 -19.08 -24.18 0.27
N ASP A 46 -20.23 -23.52 0.47
CA ASP A 46 -21.52 -23.94 -0.11
C ASP A 46 -21.70 -23.56 -1.61
N GLY A 47 -20.65 -23.00 -2.22
CA GLY A 47 -20.62 -22.56 -3.62
C GLY A 47 -21.32 -21.23 -3.88
N SER A 48 -21.90 -20.58 -2.87
CA SER A 48 -22.42 -19.22 -3.02
C SER A 48 -21.30 -18.19 -3.03
N TRP A 49 -21.53 -17.10 -3.75
CA TRP A 49 -20.65 -15.96 -3.86
C TRP A 49 -20.85 -14.98 -2.71
N ARG A 50 -19.79 -14.26 -2.38
CA ARG A 50 -19.76 -13.09 -1.52
C ARG A 50 -19.09 -11.94 -2.24
N ILE A 51 -19.55 -10.74 -1.96
CA ILE A 51 -18.86 -9.48 -2.25
C ILE A 51 -18.90 -8.62 -1.00
N THR A 52 -17.96 -7.70 -0.88
CA THR A 52 -18.02 -6.65 0.14
C THR A 52 -18.07 -5.27 -0.48
N ILE A 53 -18.76 -4.36 0.21
CA ILE A 53 -18.94 -2.95 -0.16
C ILE A 53 -18.62 -2.12 1.08
N GLY A 54 -17.72 -1.16 0.94
CA GLY A 54 -17.41 -0.20 1.97
C GLY A 54 -18.51 0.84 2.07
N THR A 55 -18.87 1.21 3.30
CA THR A 55 -19.90 2.20 3.57
C THR A 55 -19.65 2.90 4.88
N GLN A 56 -20.43 3.95 5.13
CA GLN A 56 -20.66 4.55 6.43
C GLN A 56 -22.12 4.38 6.84
N VAL A 57 -22.39 4.06 8.11
CA VAL A 57 -23.71 4.19 8.74
C VAL A 57 -23.56 5.12 9.93
N GLU A 58 -24.32 6.21 9.95
CA GLU A 58 -24.10 7.33 10.87
C GLU A 58 -22.66 7.85 10.75
N THR A 59 -21.76 7.46 11.66
CA THR A 59 -20.33 7.79 11.65
C THR A 59 -19.42 6.57 11.49
N ASP A 60 -20.00 5.37 11.49
CA ASP A 60 -19.27 4.13 11.61
C ASP A 60 -18.97 3.57 10.23
N GLY A 61 -17.69 3.47 9.92
CA GLY A 61 -17.22 2.82 8.70
C GLY A 61 -17.31 1.32 8.81
N MET A 62 -17.84 0.67 7.78
CA MET A 62 -18.06 -0.77 7.78
C MET A 62 -17.96 -1.39 6.40
N ALA A 63 -17.68 -2.70 6.41
CA ALA A 63 -17.62 -3.55 5.24
C ALA A 63 -18.88 -4.44 5.20
N LEU A 64 -19.88 -4.03 4.43
CA LEU A 64 -21.09 -4.83 4.20
C LEU A 64 -20.75 -6.10 3.43
N VAL A 65 -21.49 -7.18 3.65
CA VAL A 65 -21.34 -8.43 2.89
C VAL A 65 -22.65 -8.74 2.19
N TYR A 66 -22.58 -9.00 0.89
CA TYR A 66 -23.71 -9.51 0.12
C TYR A 66 -23.43 -10.92 -0.35
N LYS A 67 -24.46 -11.76 -0.39
CA LYS A 67 -24.39 -13.11 -0.93
C LYS A 67 -25.21 -13.26 -2.22
N SER A 68 -24.76 -14.15 -3.10
CA SER A 68 -25.50 -14.53 -4.31
C SER A 68 -25.18 -15.96 -4.72
N ARG A 69 -26.11 -16.66 -5.38
CA ARG A 69 -25.81 -17.96 -6.02
C ARG A 69 -25.49 -17.84 -7.51
N ASP A 70 -25.87 -16.73 -8.15
CA ASP A 70 -25.85 -16.55 -9.61
C ASP A 70 -25.16 -15.27 -10.07
N LEU A 71 -24.60 -14.48 -9.14
CA LEU A 71 -23.99 -13.16 -9.38
C LEU A 71 -24.97 -12.07 -9.87
N LEU A 72 -26.26 -12.39 -9.99
CA LEU A 72 -27.32 -11.49 -10.45
C LEU A 72 -28.14 -10.99 -9.27
N HIS A 73 -28.61 -11.91 -8.43
CA HIS A 73 -29.47 -11.62 -7.29
C HIS A 73 -28.64 -11.62 -6.02
N TRP A 74 -28.54 -10.46 -5.38
CA TRP A 74 -27.72 -10.24 -4.20
C TRP A 74 -28.60 -9.95 -2.97
N GLU A 75 -28.30 -10.63 -1.87
CA GLU A 75 -28.95 -10.42 -0.57
C GLU A 75 -27.92 -9.91 0.43
N LEU A 76 -28.27 -8.87 1.19
CA LEU A 76 -27.43 -8.36 2.27
C LEU A 76 -27.38 -9.38 3.42
N GLU A 77 -26.18 -9.70 3.88
CA GLU A 77 -25.98 -10.51 5.08
C GLU A 77 -26.31 -9.70 6.34
N LYS A 78 -26.82 -10.40 7.36
CA LYS A 78 -27.16 -9.76 8.64
C LYS A 78 -25.92 -9.20 9.37
N ASN A 79 -24.81 -9.90 9.23
CA ASN A 79 -23.53 -9.50 9.83
C ASN A 79 -22.68 -8.77 8.79
N VAL A 80 -21.86 -7.84 9.26
CA VAL A 80 -20.83 -7.17 8.46
C VAL A 80 -19.51 -7.93 8.55
N LEU A 81 -18.65 -7.73 7.55
CA LEU A 81 -17.31 -8.31 7.55
C LEU A 81 -16.46 -7.71 8.67
N TYR A 82 -16.49 -6.39 8.80
CA TYR A 82 -15.77 -5.63 9.81
C TYR A 82 -16.39 -4.23 9.95
N THR A 83 -16.23 -3.60 11.12
CA THR A 83 -16.69 -2.23 11.38
C THR A 83 -15.80 -1.55 12.40
N ILE A 84 -15.62 -0.23 12.25
CA ILE A 84 -14.89 0.60 13.21
C ILE A 84 -15.72 1.85 13.51
N PRO A 85 -16.18 2.01 14.77
CA PRO A 85 -16.96 3.18 15.15
C PRO A 85 -16.24 4.51 14.91
N GLY A 86 -16.97 5.49 14.38
CA GLY A 86 -16.45 6.84 14.13
C GLY A 86 -15.39 6.95 13.04
N SER A 87 -15.05 5.87 12.32
CA SER A 87 -14.02 5.89 11.28
C SER A 87 -14.42 6.62 9.99
N GLY A 88 -15.71 6.88 9.79
CA GLY A 88 -16.24 7.51 8.60
C GLY A 88 -16.25 6.58 7.38
N MET A 89 -16.24 7.17 6.18
CA MET A 89 -16.51 6.44 4.95
C MET A 89 -15.34 5.56 4.50
N TRP A 90 -15.65 4.31 4.16
CA TRP A 90 -14.71 3.32 3.64
C TRP A 90 -14.88 3.16 2.14
N GLU A 91 -13.83 3.46 1.38
CA GLU A 91 -13.79 3.31 -0.08
C GLU A 91 -12.97 2.10 -0.50
N CYS A 92 -13.17 1.68 -1.76
CA CYS A 92 -12.27 0.77 -2.48
C CYS A 92 -11.81 -0.46 -1.68
N LEU A 93 -12.74 -1.13 -0.98
CA LEU A 93 -12.43 -2.33 -0.21
C LEU A 93 -11.76 -3.39 -1.08
N ASP A 94 -10.82 -4.10 -0.47
CA ASP A 94 -10.27 -5.31 -1.04
C ASP A 94 -10.18 -6.39 0.04
N PHE A 95 -10.61 -7.60 -0.31
CA PHE A 95 -10.65 -8.74 0.60
C PHE A 95 -10.16 -9.98 -0.11
N TYR A 96 -9.04 -10.54 0.36
CA TYR A 96 -8.40 -11.65 -0.34
C TYR A 96 -7.55 -12.53 0.58
N PRO A 97 -7.35 -13.81 0.20
CA PRO A 97 -6.50 -14.72 0.95
C PRO A 97 -5.01 -14.55 0.64
N VAL A 98 -4.17 -14.87 1.62
CA VAL A 98 -2.71 -14.92 1.51
C VAL A 98 -2.18 -16.27 1.97
N ALA A 99 -1.13 -16.75 1.30
CA ALA A 99 -0.47 -17.98 1.68
C ALA A 99 0.30 -17.79 3.01
N PRO A 100 0.33 -18.79 3.90
CA PRO A 100 1.02 -18.68 5.19
C PRO A 100 2.54 -18.57 5.04
N THR A 101 3.11 -19.02 3.92
CA THR A 101 4.53 -18.98 3.65
C THR A 101 4.83 -18.71 2.18
N GLY A 102 5.98 -18.08 1.94
CA GLY A 102 6.48 -17.79 0.60
C GLY A 102 5.71 -16.67 -0.11
N ARG A 103 6.03 -16.49 -1.40
CA ARG A 103 5.60 -15.34 -2.21
C ARG A 103 4.40 -15.61 -3.11
N ARG A 104 3.76 -16.77 -2.94
CA ARG A 104 2.69 -17.22 -3.84
C ARG A 104 1.38 -16.49 -3.49
N GLY A 105 0.75 -15.92 -4.51
CA GLY A 105 -0.60 -15.40 -4.39
C GLY A 105 -1.63 -16.52 -4.40
N LEU A 106 -2.80 -16.26 -3.84
CA LEU A 106 -3.93 -17.18 -3.82
C LEU A 106 -5.10 -16.59 -4.61
N ASP A 107 -5.85 -17.47 -5.28
CA ASP A 107 -7.15 -17.12 -5.85
C ASP A 107 -8.07 -16.62 -4.75
N THR A 108 -8.92 -15.64 -5.04
CA THR A 108 -9.77 -14.98 -4.04
C THR A 108 -10.73 -15.95 -3.32
N SER A 109 -11.06 -17.09 -3.93
CA SER A 109 -11.88 -18.14 -3.32
C SER A 109 -11.07 -19.24 -2.61
N THR A 110 -9.76 -19.04 -2.40
CA THR A 110 -8.92 -20.03 -1.70
C THR A 110 -9.27 -20.06 -0.22
N ARG A 111 -9.52 -21.27 0.30
CA ARG A 111 -9.94 -21.54 1.68
C ARG A 111 -8.97 -22.50 2.35
N GLY A 112 -8.93 -22.49 3.68
CA GLY A 112 -8.23 -23.50 4.47
C GLY A 112 -7.85 -23.03 5.87
N PRO A 113 -7.56 -23.96 6.79
CA PRO A 113 -7.26 -23.63 8.20
C PRO A 113 -5.95 -22.84 8.39
N SER A 114 -5.07 -22.84 7.38
CA SER A 114 -3.80 -22.10 7.39
C SER A 114 -3.80 -20.89 6.45
N VAL A 115 -4.98 -20.49 5.96
CA VAL A 115 -5.12 -19.33 5.05
C VAL A 115 -5.57 -18.13 5.87
N ASN A 116 -4.69 -17.13 5.94
CA ASN A 116 -5.08 -15.81 6.42
C ASN A 116 -5.69 -15.00 5.27
N HIS A 117 -6.44 -13.97 5.64
CA HIS A 117 -7.04 -13.01 4.73
C HIS A 117 -6.51 -11.62 5.03
N VAL A 118 -6.51 -10.78 4.01
CA VAL A 118 -6.25 -9.35 4.10
C VAL A 118 -7.56 -8.64 3.90
N LEU A 119 -7.93 -7.77 4.84
CA LEU A 119 -8.98 -6.77 4.64
C LEU A 119 -8.31 -5.41 4.49
N LYS A 120 -8.48 -4.79 3.33
CA LYS A 120 -8.00 -3.45 3.03
C LYS A 120 -9.15 -2.46 2.84
N VAL A 121 -8.95 -1.25 3.35
CA VAL A 121 -9.85 -0.09 3.24
C VAL A 121 -9.07 1.11 2.70
N SER A 122 -9.70 1.90 1.82
CA SER A 122 -9.30 3.29 1.57
C SER A 122 -10.09 4.20 2.51
N SER A 123 -9.42 4.92 3.40
CA SER A 123 -10.06 5.85 4.35
C SER A 123 -10.40 7.14 3.62
N TYR A 124 -11.69 7.51 3.52
CA TYR A 124 -12.08 8.76 2.83
C TYR A 124 -11.54 10.01 3.55
N ASN A 125 -11.44 9.94 4.88
CA ASN A 125 -11.14 11.10 5.73
C ASN A 125 -9.68 11.54 5.65
N ASP A 126 -8.74 10.60 5.60
CA ASP A 126 -7.30 10.89 5.60
C ASP A 126 -6.63 10.60 4.25
N GLN A 127 -7.34 9.97 3.30
CA GLN A 127 -6.84 9.63 1.96
C GLN A 127 -5.66 8.63 1.97
N HIS A 128 -5.64 7.68 2.91
CA HIS A 128 -4.69 6.56 2.95
C HIS A 128 -5.35 5.19 2.84
N ASP A 129 -4.55 4.22 2.42
CA ASP A 129 -4.94 2.82 2.24
C ASP A 129 -4.37 1.94 3.35
N TYR A 130 -5.25 1.45 4.22
CA TYR A 130 -4.91 0.62 5.36
C TYR A 130 -5.32 -0.82 5.17
N TYR A 131 -4.59 -1.75 5.76
CA TYR A 131 -4.98 -3.15 5.78
C TYR A 131 -4.71 -3.80 7.14
N ALA A 132 -5.39 -4.92 7.37
CA ALA A 132 -5.04 -5.86 8.43
C ALA A 132 -5.00 -7.29 7.88
N VAL A 133 -4.10 -8.10 8.42
CA VAL A 133 -4.08 -9.55 8.21
C VAL A 133 -4.92 -10.21 9.30
N GLY A 134 -5.71 -11.23 8.96
CA GLY A 134 -6.57 -11.89 9.92
C GLY A 134 -7.22 -13.16 9.41
N SER A 135 -8.13 -13.69 10.23
CA SER A 135 -8.93 -14.86 9.89
C SER A 135 -10.31 -14.46 9.38
N TYR A 136 -10.88 -15.28 8.50
CA TYR A 136 -12.23 -15.11 7.99
C TYR A 136 -13.10 -16.29 8.41
N ASN A 137 -14.24 -16.01 9.02
CA ASN A 137 -15.21 -17.01 9.41
C ASN A 137 -16.40 -16.99 8.43
N GLU A 138 -16.50 -18.00 7.57
CA GLU A 138 -17.57 -18.11 6.58
C GLU A 138 -18.98 -18.32 7.19
N VAL A 139 -19.08 -18.80 8.44
CA VAL A 139 -20.38 -18.98 9.10
C VAL A 139 -20.90 -17.66 9.63
N THR A 140 -20.05 -16.88 10.32
CA THR A 140 -20.45 -15.59 10.90
C THR A 140 -20.29 -14.44 9.91
N GLN A 141 -19.61 -14.67 8.78
CA GLN A 141 -19.20 -13.66 7.79
C GLN A 141 -18.22 -12.61 8.34
N ALA A 142 -17.61 -12.86 9.50
CA ALA A 142 -16.76 -11.88 10.17
C ALA A 142 -15.27 -12.08 9.85
N PHE A 143 -14.57 -10.97 9.70
CA PHE A 143 -13.11 -10.90 9.69
C PHE A 143 -12.59 -10.56 11.10
N THR A 144 -11.50 -11.19 11.51
CA THR A 144 -10.85 -10.91 12.80
C THR A 144 -9.35 -10.74 12.58
N PRO A 145 -8.80 -9.53 12.79
CA PRO A 145 -7.35 -9.29 12.71
C PRO A 145 -6.57 -10.26 13.60
N VAL A 146 -5.42 -10.73 13.11
CA VAL A 146 -4.51 -11.56 13.90
C VAL A 146 -3.86 -10.74 15.03
N ASN A 147 -3.60 -9.46 14.76
CA ASN A 147 -3.09 -8.47 15.71
C ASN A 147 -4.13 -7.35 15.84
N GLN A 148 -4.74 -7.21 17.03
CA GLN A 148 -5.78 -6.20 17.24
C GLN A 148 -5.24 -4.78 17.36
N GLU A 149 -3.97 -4.61 17.71
CA GLU A 149 -3.30 -3.31 17.74
C GLU A 149 -3.02 -2.80 16.32
N LEU A 150 -2.84 -3.73 15.37
CA LEU A 150 -2.70 -3.46 13.94
C LEU A 150 -4.02 -3.71 13.19
N GLY A 151 -5.14 -3.32 13.81
CA GLY A 151 -6.44 -3.36 13.15
C GLY A 151 -6.50 -2.49 11.89
N VAL A 152 -7.54 -2.70 11.08
CA VAL A 152 -7.80 -1.87 9.90
C VAL A 152 -7.88 -0.39 10.33
N LEU A 153 -7.36 0.54 9.54
CA LEU A 153 -7.24 1.99 9.83
C LEU A 153 -6.28 2.41 10.97
N TYR A 154 -5.94 1.54 11.92
CA TYR A 154 -5.06 1.88 13.04
C TYR A 154 -3.63 1.38 12.86
N GLY A 155 -3.45 0.35 12.03
CA GLY A 155 -2.17 -0.34 11.85
C GLY A 155 -1.45 0.04 10.56
N LEU A 156 -1.38 -0.93 9.67
CA LEU A 156 -0.46 -0.93 8.53
C LEU A 156 -1.09 -0.28 7.30
N GLN A 157 -0.27 0.44 6.53
CA GLN A 157 -0.62 0.96 5.22
C GLN A 157 0.12 0.19 4.13
N TYR A 158 -0.45 0.13 2.91
CA TYR A 158 0.31 -0.40 1.78
C TYR A 158 1.48 0.52 1.40
N ASP A 159 1.30 1.82 1.57
CA ASP A 159 2.30 2.83 1.24
C ASP A 159 2.06 4.03 2.14
N TYR A 160 3.15 4.61 2.66
CA TYR A 160 3.11 5.73 3.61
C TYR A 160 3.27 7.09 2.91
N GLY A 161 3.26 7.10 1.56
CA GLY A 161 3.24 8.30 0.72
C GLY A 161 1.90 8.44 -0.02
N LYS A 162 1.96 8.94 -1.26
CA LYS A 162 0.76 9.22 -2.08
C LYS A 162 0.28 7.97 -2.80
N PHE A 163 -0.63 7.25 -2.16
CA PHE A 163 -1.16 6.00 -2.65
C PHE A 163 -2.57 5.76 -2.12
N TYR A 164 -3.54 5.69 -3.01
CA TYR A 164 -4.95 5.59 -2.66
C TYR A 164 -5.72 4.68 -3.61
N ALA A 165 -6.94 4.32 -3.21
CA ALA A 165 -7.88 3.52 -4.01
C ALA A 165 -7.26 2.22 -4.56
N SER A 166 -6.31 1.63 -3.83
CA SER A 166 -5.59 0.44 -4.27
C SER A 166 -6.49 -0.77 -4.36
N LYS A 167 -6.19 -1.62 -5.34
CA LYS A 167 -6.94 -2.84 -5.61
C LYS A 167 -6.00 -3.91 -6.15
N SER A 168 -6.18 -5.12 -5.65
CA SER A 168 -5.40 -6.26 -6.07
C SER A 168 -6.20 -7.23 -6.94
N PHE A 169 -5.47 -8.04 -7.71
CA PHE A 169 -6.02 -9.22 -8.37
C PHE A 169 -5.03 -10.38 -8.30
N TYR A 170 -5.55 -11.59 -8.45
CA TYR A 170 -4.72 -12.79 -8.55
C TYR A 170 -4.31 -13.02 -10.00
N ASP A 171 -3.00 -13.14 -10.25
CA ASP A 171 -2.42 -13.58 -11.51
C ASP A 171 -2.28 -15.12 -11.47
N PRO A 172 -3.15 -15.88 -12.18
CA PRO A 172 -3.11 -17.33 -12.17
C PRO A 172 -1.94 -17.92 -12.97
N VAL A 173 -1.34 -17.13 -13.87
CA VAL A 173 -0.23 -17.59 -14.72
C VAL A 173 1.05 -17.66 -13.91
N LYS A 174 1.38 -16.58 -13.18
CA LYS A 174 2.57 -16.54 -12.31
C LYS A 174 2.28 -16.87 -10.84
N LYS A 175 1.01 -17.14 -10.50
CA LYS A 175 0.56 -17.52 -9.15
C LYS A 175 0.97 -16.51 -8.09
N ARG A 176 0.69 -15.24 -8.35
CA ARG A 176 1.04 -14.10 -7.50
C ARG A 176 -0.14 -13.15 -7.37
N ARG A 177 -0.16 -12.34 -6.32
CA ARG A 177 -1.14 -11.26 -6.19
C ARG A 177 -0.50 -9.95 -6.60
N ILE A 178 -1.15 -9.24 -7.51
CA ILE A 178 -0.68 -7.96 -8.05
C ILE A 178 -1.54 -6.85 -7.46
N LEU A 179 -0.91 -5.85 -6.86
CA LEU A 179 -1.52 -4.66 -6.29
C LEU A 179 -1.30 -3.47 -7.24
N TRP A 180 -2.38 -2.77 -7.55
CA TRP A 180 -2.39 -1.47 -8.20
C TRP A 180 -2.80 -0.40 -7.19
N GLY A 181 -2.37 0.84 -7.39
CA GLY A 181 -2.83 1.98 -6.60
C GLY A 181 -2.69 3.29 -7.36
N TRP A 182 -3.65 4.17 -7.12
CA TRP A 182 -3.69 5.50 -7.69
C TRP A 182 -2.80 6.44 -6.88
N SER A 183 -1.99 7.23 -7.56
CA SER A 183 -1.22 8.32 -6.97
C SER A 183 -1.74 9.62 -7.55
N ASN A 184 -2.40 10.41 -6.71
CA ASN A 184 -2.89 11.72 -7.10
C ASN A 184 -1.75 12.75 -7.15
N GLU A 185 -2.03 13.88 -7.79
CA GLU A 185 -1.04 14.93 -8.00
C GLU A 185 -0.70 15.67 -6.71
N SER A 186 0.56 16.07 -6.56
CA SER A 186 1.05 16.93 -5.46
C SER A 186 1.13 18.40 -5.84
N ASP A 187 0.93 18.71 -7.12
CA ASP A 187 0.86 20.08 -7.60
C ASP A 187 -0.59 20.60 -7.53
N THR A 188 -0.84 21.78 -8.10
CA THR A 188 -2.14 22.44 -8.01
C THR A 188 -3.06 22.05 -9.17
N GLU A 189 -4.38 22.15 -8.96
CA GLU A 189 -5.37 21.97 -10.04
C GLU A 189 -5.12 22.88 -11.26
N ALA A 190 -4.59 24.09 -11.04
CA ALA A 190 -4.22 24.98 -12.13
C ALA A 190 -3.07 24.41 -12.98
N GLN A 191 -2.12 23.71 -12.35
CA GLN A 191 -1.03 23.01 -13.05
C GLN A 191 -1.54 21.76 -13.77
N ASP A 192 -2.49 21.02 -13.19
CA ASP A 192 -3.18 19.92 -13.87
C ASP A 192 -3.85 20.38 -15.16
N ILE A 193 -4.60 21.48 -15.11
CA ILE A 193 -5.24 22.07 -16.28
C ILE A 193 -4.19 22.53 -17.31
N ALA A 194 -3.11 23.15 -16.86
CA ALA A 194 -2.06 23.66 -17.73
C ALA A 194 -1.26 22.55 -18.42
N LYS A 195 -0.93 21.46 -17.71
CA LYS A 195 -0.21 20.30 -18.26
C LYS A 195 -1.12 19.35 -19.06
N GLY A 196 -2.44 19.44 -18.86
CA GLY A 196 -3.46 18.74 -19.64
C GLY A 196 -3.71 17.28 -19.21
N TRP A 197 -3.18 16.88 -18.06
CA TRP A 197 -3.36 15.56 -17.46
C TRP A 197 -3.18 15.65 -15.95
N ALA A 198 -3.67 14.65 -15.22
CA ALA A 198 -3.49 14.55 -13.77
C ALA A 198 -3.45 13.08 -13.35
N SER A 199 -2.68 12.83 -12.30
CA SER A 199 -2.50 11.57 -11.60
C SER A 199 -1.76 10.48 -12.38
N LEU A 200 -1.24 9.53 -11.61
CA LEU A 200 -0.55 8.35 -12.12
C LEU A 200 -1.11 7.08 -11.46
N GLN A 201 -0.84 5.94 -12.08
CA GLN A 201 -0.86 4.66 -11.38
C GLN A 201 0.53 4.35 -10.87
N ALA A 202 0.63 3.89 -9.63
CA ALA A 202 1.85 3.30 -9.11
C ALA A 202 2.27 2.10 -9.97
N ILE A 203 3.57 1.84 -10.09
CA ILE A 203 4.07 0.59 -10.66
C ILE A 203 3.43 -0.57 -9.90
N PRO A 204 2.88 -1.58 -10.60
CA PRO A 204 2.24 -2.71 -9.95
C PRO A 204 3.23 -3.46 -9.05
N ARG A 205 2.75 -3.86 -7.88
CA ARG A 205 3.56 -4.59 -6.89
C ARG A 205 3.06 -6.01 -6.74
N THR A 206 3.96 -6.97 -6.61
CA THR A 206 3.59 -8.27 -6.02
C THR A 206 3.47 -8.10 -4.52
N VAL A 207 2.42 -8.63 -3.91
CA VAL A 207 2.17 -8.58 -2.45
C VAL A 207 2.01 -10.00 -1.88
N TRP A 208 2.61 -10.25 -0.71
CA TRP A 208 2.52 -11.53 0.01
C TRP A 208 2.66 -11.33 1.51
N LEU A 209 2.28 -12.35 2.29
CA LEU A 209 2.41 -12.34 3.74
C LEU A 209 3.87 -12.40 4.16
N ASP A 210 4.26 -11.55 5.10
CA ASP A 210 5.51 -11.76 5.83
C ASP A 210 5.36 -13.01 6.72
N SER A 211 6.04 -14.09 6.36
CA SER A 211 5.93 -15.35 7.10
C SER A 211 6.66 -15.34 8.44
N GLU A 212 7.52 -14.35 8.71
CA GLU A 212 8.25 -14.25 9.97
C GLU A 212 7.38 -13.60 11.05
N LEU A 213 6.69 -12.51 10.70
CA LEU A 213 5.81 -11.78 11.61
C LEU A 213 4.35 -12.28 11.56
N GLY A 214 3.85 -12.61 10.36
CA GLY A 214 2.52 -13.19 10.15
C GLY A 214 1.36 -12.20 10.23
N ASP A 215 1.62 -10.91 10.49
CA ASP A 215 0.60 -9.86 10.64
C ASP A 215 0.81 -8.65 9.70
N ASN A 216 1.88 -8.64 8.90
CA ASN A 216 2.17 -7.63 7.87
C ASN A 216 2.35 -8.24 6.47
N LEU A 217 2.31 -7.39 5.45
CA LEU A 217 2.53 -7.75 4.07
C LEU A 217 3.86 -7.20 3.58
N ILE A 218 4.54 -7.98 2.74
CA ILE A 218 5.71 -7.54 1.98
C ILE A 218 5.27 -7.25 0.56
N GLN A 219 5.83 -6.19 -0.01
CA GLN A 219 5.58 -5.76 -1.38
C GLN A 219 6.90 -5.66 -2.14
N ALA A 220 6.86 -5.91 -3.44
CA ALA A 220 7.98 -5.60 -4.34
C ALA A 220 7.44 -5.27 -5.73
N PRO A 221 8.08 -4.37 -6.50
CA PRO A 221 7.71 -4.15 -7.90
C PRO A 221 7.67 -5.46 -8.68
N ILE A 222 6.73 -5.59 -9.62
CA ILE A 222 6.64 -6.78 -10.47
C ILE A 222 7.97 -7.03 -11.20
N GLU A 223 8.35 -8.31 -11.33
CA GLU A 223 9.63 -8.69 -11.92
C GLU A 223 9.81 -8.27 -13.38
N GLU A 224 8.70 -8.08 -14.10
CA GLU A 224 8.66 -7.57 -15.47
C GLU A 224 9.33 -6.19 -15.60
N LEU A 225 9.31 -5.38 -14.54
CA LEU A 225 9.96 -4.07 -14.52
C LEU A 225 11.47 -4.16 -14.81
N LYS A 226 12.11 -5.28 -14.43
CA LYS A 226 13.54 -5.52 -14.67
C LYS A 226 13.90 -5.50 -16.15
N SER A 227 12.95 -5.77 -17.05
CA SER A 227 13.17 -5.72 -18.50
C SER A 227 13.43 -4.30 -19.03
N LEU A 228 13.07 -3.26 -18.26
CA LEU A 228 13.33 -1.86 -18.59
C LEU A 228 14.72 -1.39 -18.15
N ARG A 229 15.45 -2.18 -17.34
CA ARG A 229 16.78 -1.82 -16.86
C ARG A 229 17.76 -1.76 -18.04
N GLY A 230 18.39 -0.60 -18.21
CA GLY A 230 19.44 -0.37 -19.21
C GLY A 230 20.83 -0.71 -18.68
N VAL A 231 21.79 0.15 -18.99
CA VAL A 231 23.18 0.01 -18.52
C VAL A 231 23.23 0.10 -16.99
N LYS A 232 23.78 -0.94 -16.36
CA LYS A 232 23.99 -0.98 -14.91
C LYS A 232 25.25 -0.23 -14.53
N VAL A 233 25.13 0.64 -13.54
CA VAL A 233 26.24 1.21 -12.77
C VAL A 233 26.17 0.65 -11.36
N SER A 234 27.31 0.28 -10.79
CA SER A 234 27.36 -0.23 -9.41
C SER A 234 28.67 0.16 -8.72
N LYS A 235 28.56 0.43 -7.41
CA LYS A 235 29.67 0.54 -6.47
C LYS A 235 29.38 -0.39 -5.30
N ALA A 236 30.41 -0.96 -4.69
CA ALA A 236 30.32 -1.83 -3.52
C ALA A 236 31.41 -1.44 -2.52
N GLU A 237 31.21 -1.80 -1.25
CA GLU A 237 32.21 -1.60 -0.18
C GLU A 237 32.67 -0.14 -0.07
N VAL A 238 31.71 0.78 -0.16
CA VAL A 238 31.95 2.21 -0.02
C VAL A 238 31.70 2.63 1.43
N GLU A 239 32.71 3.21 2.06
CA GLU A 239 32.56 3.87 3.36
C GLU A 239 32.02 5.30 3.14
N LEU A 240 30.93 5.63 3.83
CA LEU A 240 30.33 6.97 3.82
C LEU A 240 30.75 7.72 5.08
N GLU A 241 31.63 8.70 4.91
CA GLU A 241 32.04 9.59 5.99
C GLU A 241 30.89 10.47 6.46
N ALA A 242 30.91 10.88 7.73
CA ALA A 242 29.86 11.70 8.32
C ALA A 242 29.66 13.01 7.53
N GLY A 243 28.44 13.21 7.01
CA GLY A 243 28.08 14.39 6.23
C GLY A 243 28.64 14.43 4.81
N SER A 244 29.25 13.35 4.34
CA SER A 244 29.69 13.23 2.95
C SER A 244 28.51 13.00 2.01
N ILE A 245 28.70 13.38 0.74
CA ILE A 245 27.78 13.08 -0.34
C ILE A 245 28.61 12.40 -1.44
N LEU A 246 28.19 11.19 -1.80
CA LEU A 246 28.83 10.44 -2.88
C LEU A 246 27.96 10.52 -4.14
N ARG A 247 28.49 11.17 -5.19
CA ARG A 247 27.88 11.12 -6.51
C ARG A 247 28.13 9.77 -7.19
N ILE A 248 27.08 9.21 -7.79
CA ILE A 248 27.16 8.01 -8.62
C ILE A 248 27.31 8.44 -10.07
N GLU A 249 28.55 8.40 -10.57
CA GLU A 249 28.86 8.75 -11.96
C GLU A 249 28.41 7.66 -12.94
N GLY A 250 28.02 8.05 -14.15
CA GLY A 250 27.64 7.12 -15.22
C GLY A 250 26.15 6.76 -15.28
N SER A 251 25.34 7.27 -14.35
CA SER A 251 23.87 7.17 -14.36
C SER A 251 23.27 8.57 -14.23
N TYR A 252 22.69 9.09 -15.32
CA TYR A 252 22.10 10.43 -15.37
C TYR A 252 20.67 10.36 -15.92
N GLY A 253 19.81 11.29 -15.48
CA GLY A 253 18.44 11.43 -15.95
C GLY A 253 17.39 11.16 -14.88
N GLY A 254 16.13 11.53 -15.17
CA GLY A 254 15.00 11.42 -14.23
C GLY A 254 14.31 10.05 -14.19
N GLN A 255 14.89 9.00 -14.76
CA GLN A 255 14.29 7.67 -14.81
C GLN A 255 15.35 6.60 -14.52
N LEU A 256 15.43 6.19 -13.26
CA LEU A 256 16.40 5.23 -12.75
C LEU A 256 15.73 4.21 -11.84
N ASP A 257 16.32 3.02 -11.75
CA ASP A 257 15.98 1.97 -10.78
C ASP A 257 17.21 1.75 -9.91
N ILE A 258 17.14 2.17 -8.65
CA ILE A 258 18.28 2.26 -7.72
C ILE A 258 18.06 1.28 -6.58
N GLU A 259 18.95 0.30 -6.46
CA GLU A 259 19.04 -0.61 -5.32
C GLU A 259 20.26 -0.24 -4.49
N VAL A 260 20.08 0.01 -3.19
CA VAL A 260 21.16 0.29 -2.24
C VAL A 260 21.02 -0.60 -1.02
N THR A 261 22.15 -1.07 -0.50
CA THR A 261 22.21 -1.84 0.74
C THR A 261 23.19 -1.15 1.68
N PHE A 262 22.71 -0.81 2.87
CA PHE A 262 23.53 -0.26 3.94
C PHE A 262 23.85 -1.36 4.95
N GLU A 263 25.11 -1.45 5.35
CA GLU A 263 25.46 -2.24 6.54
C GLU A 263 24.88 -1.55 7.77
N TYR A 264 24.12 -2.30 8.58
CA TYR A 264 23.53 -1.74 9.78
C TYR A 264 24.63 -1.30 10.74
N PRO A 265 24.65 -0.04 11.21
CA PRO A 265 25.75 0.44 12.02
C PRO A 265 25.86 -0.34 13.34
N ASP A 266 27.08 -0.51 13.85
CA ASP A 266 27.31 -1.18 15.13
C ASP A 266 26.85 -0.30 16.31
N VAL A 267 25.54 -0.33 16.57
CA VAL A 267 24.86 0.43 17.61
C VAL A 267 25.32 0.04 19.03
N SER A 268 25.87 -1.17 19.21
CA SER A 268 26.31 -1.68 20.52
C SER A 268 27.51 -0.91 21.09
N LYS A 269 28.37 -0.39 20.21
CA LYS A 269 29.59 0.36 20.60
C LYS A 269 29.33 1.80 21.01
N VAL A 270 28.18 2.36 20.65
CA VAL A 270 27.92 3.82 20.76
C VAL A 270 27.13 4.18 22.01
N ALA A 271 26.22 3.32 22.48
CA ALA A 271 25.43 3.56 23.70
C ALA A 271 26.29 3.78 24.97
N PHE A 272 27.50 3.23 25.01
CA PHE A 272 28.43 3.40 26.12
C PHE A 272 29.24 4.70 26.09
N LYS A 273 29.41 5.31 24.92
CA LYS A 273 30.35 6.44 24.74
C LYS A 273 29.78 7.79 25.20
N TYR A 274 28.46 7.96 25.15
CA TYR A 274 27.82 9.27 25.36
C TYR A 274 27.06 9.41 26.69
N GLY A 275 26.85 8.33 27.45
CA GLY A 275 26.25 8.39 28.79
C GLY A 275 24.83 8.98 28.87
N ARG A 276 24.17 9.19 27.73
CA ARG A 276 22.81 9.72 27.56
C ARG A 276 22.13 9.01 26.37
N PRO A 277 20.78 8.93 26.34
CA PRO A 277 20.03 8.40 25.19
C PRO A 277 20.49 9.07 23.90
N LEU A 278 20.63 8.28 22.84
CA LEU A 278 21.38 8.71 21.65
C LEU A 278 20.62 9.67 20.75
N ASP A 279 19.27 9.67 20.78
CA ASP A 279 18.38 10.70 20.24
C ASP A 279 16.93 10.39 20.72
N ASP A 280 16.07 11.41 20.86
CA ASP A 280 14.62 11.19 21.04
C ASP A 280 14.01 10.51 19.77
N PRO A 281 12.78 9.97 19.81
CA PRO A 281 12.12 9.44 18.62
C PRO A 281 12.19 10.43 17.45
N PHE A 282 12.59 9.94 16.27
CA PHE A 282 12.75 10.81 15.10
C PHE A 282 11.41 11.01 14.40
N ASP A 283 11.14 12.24 13.97
CA ASP A 283 9.98 12.59 13.16
C ASP A 283 10.47 13.13 11.81
N CYS A 284 10.08 12.45 10.73
CA CYS A 284 10.47 12.86 9.38
C CYS A 284 9.94 14.27 9.01
N SER A 285 8.91 14.77 9.69
CA SER A 285 8.31 16.08 9.44
C SER A 285 9.04 17.23 10.14
N GLU A 286 9.85 16.94 11.15
CA GLU A 286 10.62 17.94 11.89
C GLU A 286 12.08 17.94 11.41
N GLY A 287 12.48 18.96 10.64
CA GLY A 287 13.87 19.16 10.23
C GLY A 287 14.39 18.20 9.13
N GLY A 288 13.70 17.09 8.87
CA GLY A 288 13.94 16.20 7.72
C GLY A 288 15.40 15.79 7.56
N SER A 289 15.90 15.81 6.33
CA SER A 289 17.29 15.46 5.99
C SER A 289 18.35 16.44 6.52
N ALA A 290 17.95 17.58 7.08
CA ALA A 290 18.87 18.54 7.69
C ALA A 290 19.16 18.24 9.18
N GLN A 291 18.27 17.50 9.87
CA GLN A 291 18.44 17.12 11.26
C GLN A 291 19.46 15.99 11.39
N ARG A 292 20.66 16.31 11.90
CA ARG A 292 21.76 15.34 12.04
C ARG A 292 21.68 14.60 13.38
N GLY A 293 21.75 13.28 13.31
CA GLY A 293 21.86 12.37 14.43
C GLY A 293 23.18 11.61 14.45
N VAL A 294 23.25 10.65 15.36
CA VAL A 294 24.41 9.74 15.43
C VAL A 294 24.37 8.69 14.32
N PHE A 295 23.19 8.17 14.01
CA PHE A 295 22.96 7.16 12.97
C PHE A 295 21.88 7.62 11.99
N GLY A 296 22.13 8.76 11.36
CA GLY A 296 21.21 9.33 10.39
C GLY A 296 21.33 10.84 10.26
N PRO A 297 20.78 11.41 9.18
CA PRO A 297 20.18 10.70 8.05
C PRO A 297 21.25 10.07 7.14
N PHE A 298 21.03 8.84 6.68
CA PHE A 298 21.83 8.20 5.63
C PHE A 298 20.93 7.53 4.59
N GLY A 299 21.22 7.70 3.31
CA GLY A 299 20.32 7.26 2.25
C GLY A 299 20.68 7.80 0.87
N LEU A 300 19.65 8.08 0.09
CA LEU A 300 19.73 8.55 -1.29
C LEU A 300 19.24 9.99 -1.41
N LEU A 301 19.92 10.77 -2.25
CA LEU A 301 19.39 12.01 -2.82
C LEU A 301 18.98 11.71 -4.26
N VAL A 302 17.69 11.86 -4.55
CA VAL A 302 17.10 11.61 -5.88
C VAL A 302 16.45 12.88 -6.40
N MET A 303 16.25 12.95 -7.71
CA MET A 303 15.71 14.15 -8.38
C MET A 303 16.43 15.43 -7.92
N ALA A 304 17.76 15.36 -7.90
CA ALA A 304 18.61 16.42 -7.37
C ALA A 304 19.36 17.15 -8.49
N ASP A 305 19.44 18.48 -8.39
CA ASP A 305 20.23 19.29 -9.32
C ASP A 305 21.73 19.28 -8.94
N ASP A 306 22.59 19.77 -9.84
CA ASP A 306 24.04 19.75 -9.61
C ASP A 306 24.49 20.60 -8.41
N ALA A 307 23.71 21.62 -8.03
CA ALA A 307 23.98 22.45 -6.86
C ALA A 307 23.30 21.95 -5.57
N LEU A 308 22.50 20.89 -5.64
CA LEU A 308 21.70 20.35 -4.53
C LEU A 308 20.75 21.39 -3.88
N GLN A 309 20.29 22.34 -4.69
CA GLN A 309 19.24 23.29 -4.34
C GLN A 309 17.89 22.60 -4.36
N GLU A 310 17.65 21.77 -5.37
CA GLU A 310 16.50 20.88 -5.47
C GLU A 310 16.91 19.45 -5.15
N GLN A 311 16.13 18.74 -4.34
CA GLN A 311 16.34 17.33 -4.06
C GLN A 311 15.17 16.71 -3.30
N THR A 312 14.98 15.40 -3.49
CA THR A 312 14.25 14.54 -2.56
C THR A 312 15.22 13.63 -1.82
N ALA A 313 15.17 13.63 -0.49
CA ALA A 313 16.01 12.79 0.35
C ALA A 313 15.24 11.57 0.86
N LEU A 314 15.68 10.38 0.49
CA LEU A 314 15.15 9.11 0.96
C LEU A 314 16.17 8.52 1.92
N PHE A 315 15.87 8.45 3.21
CA PHE A 315 16.90 8.10 4.19
C PHE A 315 16.37 7.27 5.34
N PHE A 316 17.30 6.53 5.95
CA PHE A 316 17.11 5.92 7.24
C PHE A 316 17.63 6.81 8.35
N TYR A 317 16.97 6.73 9.50
CA TYR A 317 17.42 7.28 10.76
C TYR A 317 17.25 6.22 11.84
N ILE A 318 18.25 6.03 12.69
CA ILE A 318 18.19 5.07 13.79
C ILE A 318 18.32 5.84 15.10
N SER A 319 17.32 5.73 15.97
CA SER A 319 17.34 6.35 17.30
C SER A 319 17.19 5.31 18.41
N GLN A 320 17.51 5.72 19.64
CA GLN A 320 17.36 4.89 20.82
C GLN A 320 16.57 5.64 21.88
N SER A 321 15.41 5.09 22.23
CA SER A 321 14.56 5.66 23.28
C SER A 321 15.25 5.67 24.65
N LYS A 322 14.69 6.42 25.59
CA LYS A 322 15.16 6.46 26.99
C LYS A 322 15.15 5.06 27.64
N ASP A 323 14.26 4.18 27.20
CA ASP A 323 14.13 2.79 27.64
C ASP A 323 15.07 1.83 26.90
N ARG A 324 16.03 2.37 26.14
CA ARG A 324 17.05 1.64 25.35
C ARG A 324 16.49 0.81 24.19
N GLN A 325 15.25 1.04 23.78
CA GLN A 325 14.70 0.42 22.59
C GLN A 325 15.19 1.15 21.34
N TRP A 326 15.70 0.37 20.38
CA TRP A 326 16.13 0.89 19.09
C TRP A 326 14.96 0.96 18.14
N SER A 327 14.89 2.04 17.37
CA SER A 327 13.89 2.23 16.33
C SER A 327 14.58 2.66 15.04
N THR A 328 14.13 2.11 13.92
CA THR A 328 14.58 2.51 12.59
C THR A 328 13.43 3.22 11.90
N TYR A 329 13.70 4.42 11.41
CA TYR A 329 12.78 5.25 10.67
C TYR A 329 13.22 5.27 9.21
N PHE A 330 12.25 5.29 8.31
CA PHE A 330 12.49 5.51 6.89
C PHE A 330 11.68 6.74 6.45
N CYS A 331 12.38 7.73 5.91
CA CYS A 331 11.83 9.03 5.58
C CYS A 331 11.96 9.32 4.09
N SER A 332 10.92 9.94 3.52
CA SER A 332 10.94 10.59 2.20
C SER A 332 10.75 12.09 2.39
N ASP A 333 11.84 12.83 2.53
CA ASP A 333 11.85 14.28 2.69
C ASP A 333 11.86 15.00 1.35
N GLN A 334 10.74 15.67 1.06
CA GLN A 334 10.49 16.44 -0.17
C GLN A 334 10.49 17.96 0.10
N SER A 335 10.93 18.41 1.28
CA SER A 335 10.90 19.83 1.68
C SER A 335 11.74 20.75 0.80
N ARG A 336 12.69 20.19 0.03
CA ARG A 336 13.56 20.89 -0.92
C ARG A 336 13.27 20.52 -2.37
N LEU A 337 12.07 20.04 -2.67
CA LEU A 337 11.63 19.83 -4.04
C LEU A 337 10.72 21.00 -4.46
N ASP A 338 10.99 21.63 -5.60
CA ASP A 338 10.08 22.63 -6.15
C ASP A 338 8.84 21.95 -6.78
N GLN A 339 7.68 22.60 -6.70
CA GLN A 339 6.36 22.03 -7.05
C GLN A 339 6.16 21.73 -8.56
N LEU A 340 7.22 21.79 -9.36
CA LEU A 340 7.19 21.55 -10.80
C LEU A 340 7.49 20.09 -11.19
N PHE A 341 7.88 19.24 -10.22
CA PHE A 341 8.23 17.84 -10.48
C PHE A 341 7.14 16.86 -10.05
N VAL A 342 6.61 16.12 -11.02
CA VAL A 342 5.54 15.13 -10.85
C VAL A 342 6.14 13.72 -10.71
N GLY A 343 5.85 13.07 -9.58
CA GLY A 343 5.90 11.61 -9.42
C GLY A 343 7.24 11.00 -9.00
N LEU A 344 7.43 10.79 -7.69
CA LEU A 344 8.42 9.84 -7.18
C LEU A 344 7.69 8.62 -6.60
N LEU A 345 7.90 7.45 -7.19
CA LEU A 345 7.47 6.17 -6.63
C LEU A 345 8.71 5.44 -6.13
N CYS A 346 8.91 5.48 -4.81
CA CYS A 346 9.97 4.73 -4.16
C CYS A 346 9.40 3.45 -3.57
N TYR A 347 10.02 2.34 -3.95
CA TYR A 347 9.78 1.03 -3.37
C TYR A 347 11.10 0.61 -2.73
N ILE A 348 11.08 0.24 -1.46
CA ILE A 348 12.23 -0.39 -0.77
C ILE A 348 11.90 -1.84 -0.51
#